data_AF-D4KCD9-F1
#
_entry.id   AF-D4KCD9-F1
#
_cell.length_a   1.000
_cell.length_b   1.000
_cell.length_c   1.000
_cell.angle_alpha   90.00
_cell.angle_beta   90.00
_cell.angle_gamma   90.00
#
_symmetry.space_group_name_H-M   'P 1'
#
loop_
_entity.id
_entity.type
_entity.pdbx_description
1 polymer ?
#
loop_
_entity_poly.entity_id
_entity_poly.type
_entity_poly.pdbx_seq_one_letter_code
_entity_poly.pdbx_strand_id
1 'polypeptide(L)' 'MSEYHVSCGMFGIYAGTVKKNGTEWKDKTRVTDEAIEAVRDWLLSEAQFNNRTFGGYTWTTKDGKTVTLRVSIEDKEQTE' A
#
# COMPACT_ATOMS: atom_id res chain seq x y z
N MET A 1 -6.55 12.78 21.51
CA MET A 1 -6.67 11.33 21.23
C MET A 1 -5.32 10.86 20.70
N SER A 2 -4.94 9.60 20.92
CA SER A 2 -3.81 9.02 20.19
C SER A 2 -4.24 8.78 18.74
N GLU A 3 -3.43 9.20 17.79
CA GLU A 3 -3.73 9.10 16.36
C GLU A 3 -3.30 7.72 15.83
N TYR A 4 -4.10 7.15 14.93
CA TYR A 4 -3.73 5.92 14.24
C TYR A 4 -2.75 6.24 13.12
N HIS A 5 -1.69 5.45 13.02
CA HIS A 5 -0.62 5.68 12.08
C HIS A 5 -0.19 4.39 11.39
N VAL A 6 0.07 4.47 10.10
CA VAL A 6 0.66 3.38 9.29
C VAL A 6 1.94 3.91 8.68
N SER A 7 3.04 3.19 8.85
CA SER A 7 4.34 3.61 8.32
C SER A 7 5.18 2.44 7.83
N CYS A 8 6.01 2.69 6.81
CA CYS A 8 7.09 1.81 6.43
C CYS A 8 8.29 2.04 7.35
N GLY A 9 8.89 0.97 7.87
CA GLY A 9 10.13 0.99 8.63
C GLY A 9 11.16 0.01 8.04
N MET A 10 12.36 -0.02 8.61
CA MET A 10 13.49 -0.80 8.08
C MET A 10 13.18 -2.29 7.82
N PHE A 11 12.28 -2.90 8.60
CA PHE A 11 11.97 -4.34 8.54
C PHE A 11 10.52 -4.66 8.14
N GLY A 12 9.76 -3.68 7.66
CA GLY A 12 8.37 -3.92 7.25
C GLY A 12 7.44 -2.74 7.37
N ILE A 13 6.14 -2.99 7.15
CA ILE A 13 5.07 -2.01 7.36
C ILE A 13 4.51 -2.23 8.75
N TYR A 14 4.23 -1.14 9.45
CA TYR A 14 3.71 -1.14 10.80
C TYR A 14 2.45 -0.31 10.89
N ALA A 15 1.53 -0.75 11.72
CA ALA A 15 0.32 -0.02 12.07
C ALA A 15 0.15 0.02 13.58
N GLY A 16 -0.49 1.07 14.08
CA GLY A 16 -0.54 1.32 15.50
C GLY A 16 -1.03 2.70 15.88
N THR A 17 -0.94 3.04 17.17
CA THR A 17 -1.18 4.42 17.63
C THR A 17 0.11 5.11 18.04
N VAL A 18 0.17 6.42 17.83
CA VAL A 18 1.28 7.27 18.28
C VAL A 18 0.91 8.02 19.57
N LYS A 19 1.92 8.29 20.41
CA LYS A 19 1.76 9.11 21.61
C LYS A 19 1.42 10.56 21.22
N LYS A 20 1.00 11.38 22.21
CA LYS A 20 0.61 12.78 21.99
C LYS A 20 1.71 13.65 21.37
N ASN A 21 2.98 13.25 21.45
CA ASN A 21 4.10 13.95 20.81
C ASN A 21 4.24 13.63 19.31
N GLY A 22 3.45 12.68 18.77
CA GLY A 22 3.40 12.33 17.34
C GLY A 22 4.62 11.57 16.82
N THR A 23 5.68 11.42 17.60
CA THR A 23 6.96 10.85 17.17
C THR A 23 7.21 9.44 17.70
N GLU A 24 6.63 9.10 18.85
CA GLU A 24 6.81 7.79 19.47
C GLU A 24 5.57 6.93 19.33
N TRP A 25 5.80 5.66 18.97
CA TRP A 25 4.76 4.65 18.99
C TRP A 25 4.29 4.38 20.43
N LYS A 26 2.99 4.23 20.59
CA LYS A 26 2.37 3.73 21.82
C LYS A 26 2.12 2.22 21.71
N ASP A 27 1.47 1.82 20.61
CA ASP A 27 1.13 0.42 20.34
C ASP A 27 1.50 0.16 18.87
N LYS A 28 2.62 -0.53 18.59
CA LYS A 28 3.15 -0.76 17.23
C LYS A 28 3.14 -2.25 16.90
N THR A 29 2.54 -2.60 15.78
CA THR A 29 2.47 -3.97 15.28
C THR A 29 3.00 -4.03 13.86
N ARG A 30 3.79 -5.07 13.53
CA ARG A 30 4.20 -5.33 12.14
C ARG A 30 3.04 -5.99 11.40
N VAL A 31 2.66 -5.45 10.25
CA VAL A 31 1.48 -5.85 9.46
C VAL A 31 1.82 -5.90 7.96
N THR A 32 3.05 -6.28 7.61
CA THR A 32 3.56 -6.16 6.23
C THR A 32 2.69 -6.90 5.23
N ASP A 33 2.36 -8.16 5.52
CA ASP A 33 1.67 -9.02 4.56
C ASP A 33 0.21 -8.58 4.42
N GLU A 34 -0.46 -8.33 5.54
CA GLU A 34 -1.85 -7.87 5.57
C GLU A 34 -2.00 -6.49 4.90
N ALA A 35 -1.04 -5.59 5.09
CA ALA A 35 -1.08 -4.27 4.45
C ALA A 35 -0.89 -4.35 2.93
N ILE A 36 0.01 -5.22 2.45
CA ILE A 36 0.23 -5.41 1.01
C ILE A 36 -1.00 -6.05 0.37
N GLU A 37 -1.58 -7.08 1.00
CA GLU A 37 -2.80 -7.74 0.52
C GLU A 37 -3.98 -6.77 0.48
N ALA A 38 -4.18 -5.96 1.52
CA ALA A 38 -5.23 -4.95 1.54
C ALA A 38 -5.08 -3.92 0.42
N VAL A 39 -3.85 -3.46 0.15
CA VAL A 39 -3.58 -2.53 -0.97
C VAL A 39 -3.85 -3.21 -2.32
N ARG A 40 -3.42 -4.46 -2.51
CA ARG A 40 -3.69 -5.25 -3.72
C ARG A 40 -5.19 -5.34 -3.97
N ASP A 41 -5.96 -5.79 -2.98
CA ASP A 41 -7.39 -6.05 -3.12
C ASP A 41 -8.17 -4.76 -3.37
N TRP A 42 -7.79 -3.68 -2.69
CA TRP A 42 -8.39 -2.36 -2.92
C TRP A 42 -8.12 -1.85 -4.35
N LEU A 43 -6.87 -1.92 -4.82
CA LEU A 43 -6.51 -1.49 -6.18
C LEU A 43 -7.21 -2.30 -7.27
N LEU A 44 -7.34 -3.61 -7.07
CA LEU A 44 -8.09 -4.46 -8.00
C LEU A 44 -9.58 -4.12 -8.00
N SER A 45 -10.18 -3.91 -6.81
CA SER A 45 -11.57 -3.52 -6.70
C SER A 45 -11.85 -2.17 -7.36
N GLU A 46 -10.96 -1.19 -7.21
CA GLU A 46 -11.07 0.12 -7.86
C GLU A 46 -10.97 0.00 -9.39
N ALA A 47 -10.02 -0.81 -9.88
CA ALA A 47 -9.86 -1.06 -11.30
C ALA A 47 -11.11 -1.70 -11.90
N GLN A 48 -11.64 -2.75 -11.26
CA GLN A 48 -12.85 -3.45 -11.69
C GLN A 48 -14.07 -2.54 -11.69
N PHE A 49 -14.25 -1.74 -10.64
CA PHE A 49 -15.35 -0.78 -10.55
C PHE A 49 -15.33 0.23 -11.71
N ASN A 50 -14.13 0.59 -12.20
CA ASN A 50 -13.93 1.52 -13.30
C ASN A 50 -13.74 0.83 -14.68
N ASN A 51 -14.01 -0.48 -14.80
CA ASN A 51 -13.78 -1.27 -16.02
C ASN A 51 -12.35 -1.15 -16.60
N ARG A 52 -11.35 -1.12 -15.73
CA ARG A 52 -9.91 -1.08 -16.08
C ARG A 52 -9.26 -2.45 -15.85
N THR A 53 -8.20 -2.72 -16.61
CA THR A 53 -7.39 -3.96 -16.47
C THR A 53 -6.32 -3.88 -15.38
N PHE A 54 -6.09 -2.69 -14.81
CA PHE A 54 -5.14 -2.48 -13.74
C PHE A 54 -5.53 -1.29 -12.85
N GLY A 55 -5.12 -1.37 -11.59
CA GLY A 55 -5.18 -0.28 -10.61
C GLY A 55 -3.77 0.15 -10.22
N GLY A 56 -3.60 1.41 -9.82
CA GLY A 56 -2.28 1.87 -9.42
C GLY A 56 -2.18 3.36 -9.15
N TYR A 57 -0.97 3.77 -8.82
CA TYR A 57 -0.61 5.16 -8.56
C TYR A 57 0.77 5.47 -9.13
N THR A 58 0.95 6.72 -9.50
CA THR A 58 2.23 7.25 -9.95
C THR A 58 2.57 8.47 -9.12
N TRP A 59 3.80 8.51 -8.60
CA TRP A 59 4.33 9.64 -7.84
C TRP A 59 5.61 10.15 -8.48
N THR A 60 5.85 11.45 -8.33
CA THR A 60 7.13 12.08 -8.66
C THR A 60 7.91 12.29 -7.37
N THR A 61 9.13 11.78 -7.30
CA THR A 61 10.02 11.95 -6.15
C THR A 61 10.60 13.36 -6.10
N LYS A 62 11.14 13.76 -4.95
CA LYS A 62 11.77 15.09 -4.79
C LYS A 62 12.97 15.30 -5.72
N ASP A 63 13.66 14.23 -6.09
CA ASP A 63 14.77 14.21 -7.07
C ASP A 63 14.29 14.06 -8.53
N GLY A 64 12.98 14.16 -8.79
CA GLY A 64 12.40 14.23 -10.13
C GLY A 64 12.19 12.88 -10.84
N LYS A 65 12.36 11.75 -10.13
CA LYS A 65 12.10 10.42 -10.69
C LYS A 65 10.62 10.07 -10.59
N THR A 66 10.16 9.23 -11.51
CA THR A 66 8.81 8.67 -11.50
C THR A 66 8.83 7.32 -10.82
N VAL A 67 7.94 7.12 -9.84
CA VAL A 67 7.71 5.83 -9.17
C VAL A 67 6.27 5.41 -9.43
N THR A 68 6.09 4.19 -9.91
CA THR A 68 4.77 3.64 -10.24
C THR A 68 4.51 2.39 -9.41
N LEU A 69 3.36 2.35 -8.74
CA LEU A 69 2.76 1.14 -8.19
C LEU A 69 1.64 0.70 -9.14
N ARG A 70 1.68 -0.54 -9.60
CA ARG A 70 0.66 -1.12 -10.49
C ARG A 70 0.31 -2.52 -10.03
N VAL A 71 -0.99 -2.81 -9.99
CA VAL A 71 -1.54 -4.16 -9.78
C VAL A 71 -2.45 -4.48 -10.97
N SER A 72 -2.21 -5.60 -11.64
CA SER A 72 -2.96 -6.07 -12.80
C SER A 72 -3.22 -7.56 -12.69
N ILE A 73 -4.31 -8.00 -13.33
CA ILE A 73 -4.59 -9.43 -13.55
C ILE A 73 -4.21 -9.72 -15.00
N GLU A 74 -3.39 -10.75 -15.18
CA GLU A 74 -3.04 -11.27 -16.50
C GLU A 74 -3.70 -12.64 -16.65
N ASP A 75 -4.42 -12.84 -17.75
CA ASP A 75 -4.90 -14.17 -18.11
C ASP A 75 -3.70 -15.03 -18.52
N LYS A 76 -3.66 -16.29 -18.07
CA LYS A 76 -2.65 -17.24 -18.58
C LYS A 76 -2.87 -17.39 -20.08
N GLU A 77 -1.86 -17.06 -20.88
CA GLU A 77 -1.82 -17.49 -22.28
C GLU A 77 -1.95 -19.02 -22.30
N GLN A 78 -3.05 -19.53 -22.84
CA GLN A 78 -3.15 -20.94 -23.19
C GLN A 78 -2.20 -21.14 -24.37
N THR A 79 -1.04 -21.73 -24.12
CA THR A 79 -0.20 -22.24 -25.20
C THR A 79 -0.88 -23.49 -25.74
N GLU A 80 -1.42 -23.40 -26.97
CA GLU A 80 -1.92 -24.55 -27.75
C GLU A 80 -0.83 -25.58 -28.03
#